data_AF-A0A482RQL6-F1
#
_entry.id   AF-A0A482RQL6-F1
#
_cell.length_a   1.000
_cell.length_b   1.000
_cell.length_c   1.000
_cell.angle_alpha   90.00
_cell.angle_beta   90.00
_cell.angle_gamma   90.00
#
_symmetry.space_group_name_H-M   'P 1'
#
loop_
_entity.id
_entity.type
_entity.pdbx_description
1 polymer ?
#
loop_
_entity_poly.entity_id
_entity_poly.type
_entity_poly.pdbx_seq_one_letter_code
_entity_poly.pdbx_strand_id
1 'polypeptide(L)' 'GTILGIKRVTLAQAARVKVDFVAPTTTGKRALMLYFMSDSYLGCDQEYEFPLTVAADGGSMEVDAATA' A
#
# COMPACT_ATOMS: atom_id res chain seq x y z
N GLY A 1 7.43 -13.67 -0.26
CA GLY A 1 6.80 -12.38 0.11
C GLY A 1 5.34 -12.63 0.41
N THR A 2 4.73 -11.79 1.26
CA THR A 2 3.31 -11.91 1.64
C THR A 2 2.56 -10.70 1.10
N ILE A 3 1.40 -10.92 0.49
CA ILE A 3 0.50 -9.83 0.05
C ILE A 3 -0.36 -9.43 1.24
N LEU A 4 -0.30 -8.16 1.63
CA LEU A 4 -1.04 -7.64 2.78
C LEU A 4 -2.43 -7.10 2.40
N GLY A 5 -2.59 -6.62 1.17
CA GLY A 5 -3.87 -6.17 0.63
C GLY A 5 -3.77 -6.01 -0.89
N ILE A 6 -4.90 -6.20 -1.58
CA ILE A 6 -4.98 -6.07 -3.04
C ILE A 6 -6.36 -5.58 -3.45
N LYS A 7 -6.42 -4.72 -4.47
CA LYS A 7 -7.66 -4.20 -5.02
C LYS A 7 -7.53 -4.03 -6.52
N ARG A 8 -8.46 -4.62 -7.28
CA ARG A 8 -8.58 -4.35 -8.71
C ARG A 8 -9.27 -3.00 -8.91
N VAL A 9 -8.73 -2.18 -9.81
CA VAL A 9 -9.21 -0.83 -10.08
C VAL A 9 -9.41 -0.68 -11.58
N THR A 10 -10.55 -0.14 -11.98
CA THR A 10 -10.75 0.36 -13.35
C THR A 10 -10.51 1.87 -13.32
N LEU A 11 -9.40 2.30 -13.91
CA LEU A 11 -9.00 3.70 -13.95
C LEU A 11 -9.57 4.37 -15.21
N ALA A 12 -10.37 5.42 -15.03
CA ALA A 12 -10.72 6.33 -16.12
C ALA A 12 -9.62 7.40 -16.24
N GLN A 13 -9.89 8.66 -15.87
CA GLN A 13 -8.85 9.71 -15.83
C GLN A 13 -8.05 9.71 -14.52
N ALA A 14 -8.73 9.52 -13.38
CA ALA A 14 -8.10 9.49 -12.06
C ALA A 14 -8.98 8.71 -11.06
N ALA A 15 -8.37 8.12 -10.04
CA ALA A 15 -9.07 7.46 -8.95
C ALA A 15 -8.28 7.59 -7.64
N ARG A 16 -8.99 7.74 -6.52
CA ARG A 16 -8.42 7.60 -5.16
C ARG A 16 -8.84 6.24 -4.62
N VAL A 17 -7.86 5.41 -4.30
CA VAL A 17 -8.10 4.00 -3.94
C VAL A 17 -7.48 3.72 -2.58
N LYS A 18 -8.33 3.34 -1.61
CA LYS A 18 -7.91 2.84 -0.30
C LYS A 18 -7.77 1.32 -0.34
N VAL A 19 -6.66 0.83 0.22
CA VAL A 19 -6.35 -0.59 0.44
C VAL A 19 -6.04 -0.74 1.93
N ASP A 20 -6.83 -1.55 2.62
CA ASP A 20 -6.70 -1.79 4.05
C ASP A 20 -6.00 -3.12 4.31
N PHE A 21 -5.15 -3.16 5.33
CA PHE A 21 -4.54 -4.40 5.83
C PHE A 21 -4.34 -4.30 7.35
N VAL A 22 -4.22 -5.46 7.99
CA VAL A 22 -3.98 -5.53 9.44
C VAL A 22 -2.49 -5.48 9.70
N ALA A 23 -2.07 -4.56 10.57
CA ALA A 23 -0.67 -4.47 10.99
C ALA A 23 -0.21 -5.77 11.69
N PRO A 24 1.04 -6.21 11.48
CA PRO A 24 1.61 -7.35 12.20
C PRO A 24 1.58 -7.13 13.71
N THR A 25 1.48 -8.21 14.49
CA THR A 25 1.52 -8.14 15.97
C THR A 25 2.90 -7.76 16.51
N THR A 26 3.96 -7.98 15.73
CA THR A 26 5.32 -7.62 16.11
C THR A 26 5.59 -6.15 15.82
N THR A 27 5.93 -5.41 16.86
CA THR A 27 6.30 -4.00 16.79
C THR A 27 7.59 -3.78 15.99
N GLY A 28 7.81 -2.53 15.59
CA GLY A 28 9.04 -2.09 14.93
C GLY A 28 8.88 -1.70 13.46
N LYS A 29 10.02 -1.39 12.83
CA LYS A 29 10.11 -0.92 11.43
C LYS A 29 9.97 -2.09 10.46
N ARG A 30 9.21 -1.87 9.40
CA ARG A 30 8.95 -2.84 8.32
C ARG A 30 9.08 -2.11 6.98
N ALA A 31 9.83 -2.70 6.06
CA ALA A 31 9.85 -2.26 4.68
C ALA A 31 8.71 -2.97 3.94
N LEU A 32 7.74 -2.21 3.45
CA LEU A 32 6.68 -2.70 2.58
C LEU A 32 6.92 -2.20 1.16
N MET A 33 6.31 -2.89 0.19
CA MET A 33 6.31 -2.49 -1.20
C MET A 33 4.86 -2.31 -1.65
N LEU A 34 4.55 -1.14 -2.22
CA LEU A 34 3.31 -0.87 -2.92
C LEU A 34 3.51 -1.15 -4.41
N TYR A 35 2.69 -2.04 -4.95
CA TYR A 35 2.68 -2.39 -6.36
C TYR A 35 1.45 -1.80 -7.04
N PHE A 36 1.65 -1.06 -8.12
CA PHE A 36 0.60 -0.72 -9.08
C PHE A 36 0.89 -1.45 -10.38
N MET A 37 0.04 -2.42 -10.74
CA MET A 37 0.25 -3.32 -11.88
C MET A 37 -0.86 -3.17 -12.91
N SER A 38 -0.47 -3.16 -14.19
CA SER A 38 -1.40 -3.19 -15.32
C SER A 38 -1.72 -4.63 -15.72
N ASP A 39 -2.99 -4.93 -16.00
CA ASP A 39 -3.40 -6.26 -16.51
C ASP A 39 -3.29 -6.38 -18.03
N SER A 40 -2.95 -5.29 -18.73
CA SER A 40 -3.08 -5.21 -20.19
C SER A 40 -1.84 -4.65 -20.92
N TYR A 41 -0.88 -4.06 -20.22
CA TYR A 41 0.28 -3.40 -20.82
C TYR A 41 1.56 -3.68 -20.04
N LEU A 42 2.63 -4.03 -20.76
CA LEU A 42 3.96 -4.20 -20.18
C LEU A 42 4.66 -2.86 -20.00
N GLY A 43 5.47 -2.74 -18.94
CA GLY A 43 6.27 -1.55 -18.65
C GLY A 43 5.52 -0.40 -17.97
N CYS A 44 4.25 -0.61 -17.59
CA CYS A 44 3.45 0.35 -16.84
C CYS A 44 3.39 0.05 -15.34
N ASP A 45 4.02 -1.03 -14.89
CA ASP A 45 4.05 -1.42 -13.48
C ASP A 45 4.93 -0.46 -12.68
N GLN A 46 4.47 -0.06 -11.50
CA GLN A 46 5.17 0.85 -10.60
C GLN A 46 5.37 0.18 -9.25
N GLU A 47 6.57 0.36 -8.70
CA GLU A 47 6.98 -0.17 -7.41
C GLU A 47 7.41 0.97 -6.50
N TYR A 48 6.83 1.04 -5.30
CA TYR A 48 7.14 2.09 -4.32
C TYR A 48 7.49 1.48 -2.97
N GLU A 49 8.66 1.83 -2.44
CA GLU A 49 9.05 1.50 -1.07
C GLU A 49 8.20 2.30 -0.06
N PHE A 50 7.60 1.59 0.87
CA PHE A 50 6.76 2.16 1.92
C PHE A 50 7.25 1.70 3.30
N PRO A 51 8.03 2.53 4.03
CA PRO A 51 8.46 2.19 5.38
C PRO A 51 7.31 2.37 6.37
N LEU A 52 6.90 1.28 7.02
CA LEU A 52 5.89 1.26 8.07
C LEU A 52 6.54 1.07 9.44
N THR A 53 6.12 1.84 10.44
CA THR A 53 6.50 1.59 11.84
C THR A 53 5.28 1.13 12.62
N VAL A 54 5.32 -0.10 13.12
CA VAL A 54 4.26 -0.67 13.96
C VAL A 54 4.52 -0.29 15.41
N ALA A 55 3.62 0.51 15.99
CA ALA A 55 3.65 0.90 17.40
C ALA A 55 3.16 -0.24 18.30
N ALA A 56 3.53 -0.21 19.58
CA ALA A 56 3.17 -1.25 20.56
C ALA A 56 1.69 -1.21 20.98
N ASP A 57 1.04 -0.10 20.70
CA ASP A 57 -0.24 0.34 21.22
C ASP A 57 -1.22 0.61 20.08
N GLY A 58 -1.44 -0.37 19.20
CA GLY A 58 -2.65 -0.52 18.35
C GLY A 58 -3.19 0.71 17.58
N GLY A 59 -2.39 1.76 17.39
CA GLY A 59 -2.84 3.03 16.83
C GLY A 59 -3.12 2.90 15.34
N SER A 60 -4.28 3.40 14.90
CA SER A 60 -4.61 3.51 13.49
C SER A 60 -3.85 4.69 12.87
N MET A 61 -3.06 4.45 11.83
CA MET A 61 -2.42 5.50 11.04
C MET A 61 -3.18 5.67 9.72
N GLU A 62 -3.83 6.82 9.53
CA GLU A 62 -4.39 7.20 8.24
C GLU A 62 -3.34 7.95 7.44
N VAL A 63 -3.04 7.46 6.24
CA VAL A 63 -2.18 8.13 5.26
C VAL A 63 -3.06 8.68 4.16
N ASP A 64 -3.22 10.01 4.15
CA ASP A 64 -3.87 10.72 3.05
C ASP A 64 -2.92 10.86 1.87
N ALA A 65 -3.43 10.59 0.67
CA ALA A 65 -2.69 10.60 -0.60
C ALA A 65 -2.25 12.01 -1.07
N ALA A 66 -2.14 13.00 -0.17
CA ALA A 66 -1.88 14.41 -0.50
C ALA A 66 -0.49 14.91 -0.12
N THR A 67 0.38 14.07 0.45
CA THR A 67 1.76 14.46 0.77
C THR A 67 2.75 13.52 0.08
N ALA A 68 3.01 13.79 -1.19
CA ALA A 68 4.21 13.37 -1.92
C ALA A 68 4.60 14.50 -2.87
#